data_AF-A0A944FZY6-F1
#
_entry.id   AF-A0A944FZY6-F1
#
_cell.length_a   1.000
_cell.length_b   1.000
_cell.length_c   1.000
_cell.angle_alpha   90.00
_cell.angle_beta   90.00
_cell.angle_gamma   90.00
#
_symmetry.space_group_name_H-M   'P 1'
#
loop_
_entity.id
_entity.type
_entity.pdbx_description
1 polymer ?
#
loop_
_entity_poly.entity_id
_entity_poly.type
_entity_poly.pdbx_seq_one_letter_code
_entity_poly.pdbx_strand_id
1 'polypeptide(L)'
;MKRFILTLLCLLCFGIAFGNEPSVVSGDYIIDDWKIYISEEGKISIKDYKGSSENVEIPDNFDGFPVVSIGEKAFQNKDSLVSVTISDSVTLIDRYAFGSCSKLKSVVIGKSVETISEYAFEDCESLEKIVIPDSVKIIKESAFYGCVNLTSVDFGNSLEKIGNEAFRQCSSLTSVVIPDSVKDIHFGAFSACERLTDFTIGKSVLSFDYSQIFLWMEPLHTITLKNAGTDLIKVPSSVQVIKPKAKSLREQMQERNDK
;
A
#
# COMPACT_ATOMS: atom_id res chain seq x y z
N MET A 1 12.39 1.83 33.94
CA MET A 1 12.24 0.75 34.94
C MET A 1 12.08 -0.54 34.15
N LYS A 2 13.17 -1.29 33.95
CA LYS A 2 13.24 -2.47 33.08
C LYS A 2 12.30 -3.55 33.65
N ARG A 3 11.09 -3.67 33.10
CA ARG A 3 10.20 -4.78 33.44
C ARG A 3 10.76 -6.01 32.76
N PHE A 4 11.28 -6.91 33.61
CA PHE A 4 11.56 -8.31 33.39
C PHE A 4 11.25 -8.79 31.98
N ILE A 5 12.30 -8.81 31.17
CA ILE A 5 12.47 -9.76 30.08
C ILE A 5 12.36 -11.15 30.70
N LEU A 6 11.15 -11.68 30.79
CA LEU A 6 10.93 -13.12 30.75
C LEU A 6 11.17 -13.49 29.29
N THR A 7 12.45 -13.54 28.91
CA THR A 7 12.91 -13.77 27.54
C THR A 7 12.17 -14.96 26.96
N LEU A 8 11.76 -14.82 25.70
CA LEU A 8 11.25 -15.89 24.84
C LEU A 8 12.14 -17.17 24.87
N LEU A 9 13.40 -17.07 25.33
CA LEU A 9 14.25 -18.20 25.74
C LEU A 9 13.58 -19.21 26.69
N CYS A 10 12.71 -18.80 27.60
CA CYS A 10 12.01 -19.77 28.48
C CYS A 10 11.05 -20.70 27.70
N LEU A 11 10.59 -20.30 26.51
CA LEU A 11 9.74 -21.13 25.66
C LEU A 11 10.54 -22.21 24.91
N LEU A 12 11.84 -21.98 24.67
CA LEU A 12 12.73 -22.99 24.10
C LEU A 12 13.16 -24.03 25.17
N CYS A 13 13.09 -23.70 26.47
CA CYS A 13 13.65 -24.54 27.54
C CYS A 13 12.79 -25.72 28.00
N PHE A 14 11.49 -25.80 27.65
CA PHE A 14 10.67 -26.95 28.05
C PHE A 14 10.97 -28.23 27.25
N GLY A 15 11.60 -28.12 26.06
CA GLY A 15 12.05 -29.26 25.24
C GLY A 15 13.45 -29.79 25.59
N ILE A 16 14.29 -28.98 26.23
CA ILE A 16 15.71 -29.33 26.51
C ILE A 16 15.82 -30.47 27.53
N ALA A 17 14.81 -30.68 28.38
CA ALA A 17 14.81 -31.78 29.35
C ALA A 17 14.56 -33.17 28.72
N PHE A 18 14.12 -33.25 27.44
CA PHE A 18 13.70 -34.52 26.81
C PHE A 18 14.29 -34.77 25.41
N GLY A 19 15.27 -33.97 24.96
CA GLY A 19 15.92 -34.20 23.66
C GLY A 19 15.06 -33.89 22.43
N ASN A 20 13.96 -33.13 22.61
CA ASN A 20 13.16 -32.63 21.49
C ASN A 20 13.69 -31.26 21.06
N GLU A 21 13.66 -30.99 19.74
CA GLU A 21 13.92 -29.63 19.23
C GLU A 21 12.97 -28.64 19.92
N PRO A 22 13.44 -27.42 20.24
CA PRO A 22 12.60 -26.46 20.92
C PRO A 22 11.40 -26.09 20.04
N SER A 23 10.22 -26.56 20.44
CA SER A 23 8.96 -26.29 19.77
C SER A 23 8.48 -24.89 20.09
N VAL A 24 8.24 -24.07 19.07
CA VAL A 24 7.58 -22.77 19.21
C VAL A 24 6.20 -23.00 19.81
N VAL A 25 5.92 -22.40 20.97
CA VAL A 25 4.55 -22.38 21.48
C VAL A 25 3.82 -21.29 20.70
N SER A 26 2.87 -21.68 19.86
CA SER A 26 2.02 -20.69 19.17
C SER A 26 1.12 -19.97 20.17
N GLY A 27 0.91 -18.67 20.01
CA GLY A 27 0.04 -17.92 20.91
C GLY A 27 0.21 -16.41 20.85
N ASP A 28 -0.57 -15.71 21.68
CA ASP A 28 -0.47 -14.27 21.88
C ASP A 28 0.61 -13.94 22.93
N TYR A 29 1.42 -12.93 22.63
CA TYR A 29 2.49 -12.44 23.49
C TYR A 29 2.47 -10.92 23.58
N ILE A 30 3.05 -10.40 24.67
CA ILE A 30 3.30 -8.97 24.84
C ILE A 30 4.80 -8.78 25.02
N ILE A 31 5.42 -7.98 24.15
CA ILE A 31 6.83 -7.63 24.19
C ILE A 31 6.89 -6.10 24.20
N ASP A 32 7.22 -5.52 25.36
CA ASP A 32 7.17 -4.07 25.58
C ASP A 32 5.81 -3.47 25.16
N ASP A 33 5.82 -2.63 24.13
CA ASP A 33 4.65 -1.96 23.55
C ASP A 33 3.91 -2.83 22.52
N TRP A 34 4.38 -4.02 22.19
CA TRP A 34 3.86 -4.84 21.09
C TRP A 34 3.01 -5.98 21.62
N LYS A 35 1.75 -6.05 21.19
CA LYS A 35 0.98 -7.29 21.26
C LYS A 35 1.17 -8.04 19.94
N ILE A 36 1.65 -9.26 20.01
CA ILE A 36 1.96 -10.08 18.83
C ILE A 36 1.31 -11.45 18.95
N TYR A 37 1.14 -12.13 17.82
CA TYR A 37 0.82 -13.55 17.75
C TYR A 37 1.96 -14.29 17.04
N ILE A 38 2.45 -15.38 17.62
CA ILE A 38 3.41 -16.30 16.99
C ILE A 38 2.64 -17.54 16.51
N SER A 39 2.74 -17.89 15.23
CA SER A 39 2.16 -19.12 14.68
C SER A 39 2.98 -20.36 15.02
N GLU A 40 2.45 -21.57 14.77
CA GLU A 40 3.19 -22.83 14.91
C GLU A 40 4.45 -22.88 14.03
N GLU A 41 4.46 -22.14 12.92
CA GLU A 41 5.61 -22.00 12.01
C GLU A 41 6.64 -20.94 12.47
N GLY A 42 6.42 -20.29 13.62
CA GLY A 42 7.30 -19.23 14.12
C GLY A 42 7.17 -17.90 13.39
N LYS A 43 6.06 -17.62 12.70
CA LYS A 43 5.81 -16.33 12.05
C LYS A 43 5.05 -15.40 12.98
N ILE A 44 5.46 -14.13 13.02
CA ILE A 44 4.84 -13.10 13.86
C ILE A 44 3.83 -12.27 13.08
N SER A 45 2.65 -12.10 13.67
CA SER A 45 1.67 -11.07 13.32
C SER A 45 1.56 -10.05 14.44
N ILE A 46 1.71 -8.76 14.14
CA ILE A 46 1.46 -7.69 15.11
C ILE A 46 -0.04 -7.52 15.27
N LYS A 47 -0.56 -7.72 16.48
CA LYS A 47 -1.98 -7.62 16.81
C LYS A 47 -2.38 -6.25 17.33
N ASP A 48 -1.46 -5.54 17.97
CA ASP A 48 -1.70 -4.23 18.59
C ASP A 48 -0.37 -3.56 18.92
N TYR A 49 -0.27 -2.25 18.75
CA TYR A 49 0.81 -1.44 19.28
C TYR A 49 0.27 -0.58 20.42
N LYS A 50 0.73 -0.80 21.65
CA LYS A 50 0.33 -0.07 22.86
C LYS A 50 1.18 1.16 23.16
N GLY A 51 2.30 1.33 22.47
CA GLY A 51 3.16 2.48 22.63
C GLY A 51 2.53 3.79 22.16
N SER A 52 3.22 4.87 22.50
CA SER A 52 2.83 6.26 22.20
C SER A 52 3.91 7.02 21.44
N SER A 53 4.92 6.32 20.91
CA SER A 53 5.99 6.95 20.13
C SER A 53 5.44 7.62 18.88
N GLU A 54 5.98 8.78 18.54
CA GLU A 54 5.65 9.49 17.31
C GLU A 54 6.27 8.84 16.08
N ASN A 55 7.41 8.17 16.25
CA ASN A 55 8.12 7.49 15.19
C ASN A 55 8.28 6.03 15.59
N VAL A 56 7.74 5.12 14.78
CA VAL A 56 7.74 3.68 15.05
C VAL A 56 8.50 2.94 13.96
N GLU A 57 9.42 2.07 14.38
CA GLU A 57 10.07 1.10 13.51
C GLU A 57 9.48 -0.28 13.82
N ILE A 58 8.78 -0.86 12.84
CA ILE A 58 8.28 -2.22 12.92
C ILE A 58 9.44 -3.14 12.55
N PRO A 59 9.99 -3.93 13.49
CA PRO A 59 11.23 -4.67 13.28
C PRO A 59 11.01 -5.88 12.35
N ASP A 60 12.10 -6.38 11.75
CA ASP A 60 12.08 -7.60 10.93
C ASP A 60 11.74 -8.86 11.75
N ASN A 61 12.07 -8.87 13.05
CA ASN A 61 11.85 -10.01 13.92
C ASN A 61 11.74 -9.58 15.39
N PHE A 62 11.12 -10.44 16.20
CA PHE A 62 11.28 -10.44 17.66
C PHE A 62 11.96 -11.75 18.06
N ASP A 63 13.10 -11.66 18.72
CA ASP A 63 13.87 -12.81 19.22
C ASP A 63 14.12 -13.90 18.14
N GLY A 64 14.40 -13.49 16.90
CA GLY A 64 14.68 -14.39 15.78
C GLY A 64 13.45 -14.89 15.02
N PHE A 65 12.24 -14.61 15.49
CA PHE A 65 11.00 -14.95 14.78
C PHE A 65 10.57 -13.80 13.84
N PRO A 66 10.41 -14.04 12.52
CA PRO A 66 10.16 -12.98 11.56
C PRO A 66 8.76 -12.36 11.72
N VAL A 67 8.69 -11.03 11.66
CA VAL A 67 7.42 -10.28 11.58
C VAL A 67 6.95 -10.29 10.13
N VAL A 68 5.87 -11.03 9.85
CA VAL A 68 5.36 -11.20 8.48
C VAL A 68 4.10 -10.39 8.22
N SER A 69 3.37 -9.95 9.26
CA SER A 69 2.16 -9.15 9.06
C SER A 69 1.89 -8.13 10.14
N ILE A 70 1.25 -7.04 9.72
CA ILE A 70 0.64 -6.04 10.60
C ILE A 70 -0.86 -6.33 10.56
N GLY A 71 -1.37 -6.91 11.64
CA GLY A 71 -2.73 -7.42 11.72
C GLY A 71 -3.78 -6.32 11.79
N GLU A 72 -5.04 -6.76 11.66
CA GLU A 72 -6.21 -5.88 11.66
C GLU A 72 -6.16 -4.89 12.85
N LYS A 73 -6.29 -3.60 12.53
CA LYS A 73 -6.36 -2.49 13.49
C LYS A 73 -5.15 -2.32 14.42
N ALA A 74 -3.99 -2.94 14.12
CA ALA A 74 -2.83 -2.92 15.01
C ALA A 74 -2.38 -1.51 15.43
N PHE A 75 -2.54 -0.51 14.57
CA PHE A 75 -2.25 0.91 14.80
C PHE A 75 -3.48 1.80 14.59
N GLN A 76 -4.70 1.28 14.57
CA GLN A 76 -5.88 2.11 14.31
C GLN A 76 -6.03 3.24 15.35
N ASN A 77 -6.38 4.45 14.92
CA ASN A 77 -6.56 5.65 15.77
C ASN A 77 -5.30 6.05 16.57
N LYS A 78 -4.10 5.82 16.02
CA LYS A 78 -2.85 6.24 16.66
C LYS A 78 -2.53 7.70 16.35
N ASP A 79 -3.25 8.62 17.01
CA ASP A 79 -3.10 10.07 16.84
C ASP A 79 -1.75 10.66 17.32
N SER A 80 -0.90 9.86 17.97
CA SER A 80 0.49 10.22 18.25
C SER A 80 1.44 9.86 17.12
N LEU A 81 1.08 8.89 16.26
CA LEU A 81 1.96 8.36 15.23
C LEU A 81 2.15 9.38 14.10
N VAL A 82 3.38 9.81 13.89
CA VAL A 82 3.81 10.76 12.85
C VAL A 82 4.53 10.04 11.73
N SER A 83 5.35 9.02 12.04
CA SER A 83 6.00 8.21 11.03
C SER A 83 6.08 6.73 11.40
N VAL A 84 6.04 5.86 10.39
CA VAL A 84 6.27 4.44 10.54
C VAL A 84 7.23 3.91 9.46
N THR A 85 8.19 3.09 9.88
CA THR A 85 9.02 2.29 8.99
C THR A 85 8.62 0.82 9.13
N ILE A 86 8.14 0.23 8.04
CA ILE A 86 7.76 -1.18 7.93
C ILE A 86 8.95 -1.93 7.35
N SER A 87 9.51 -2.88 8.10
CA SER A 87 10.71 -3.60 7.64
C SER A 87 10.42 -4.59 6.50
N ASP A 88 11.49 -5.06 5.85
CA ASP A 88 11.43 -5.85 4.62
C ASP A 88 10.85 -7.26 4.84
N SER A 89 10.74 -7.77 6.08
CA SER A 89 10.12 -9.07 6.35
C SER A 89 8.59 -9.08 6.25
N VAL A 90 7.94 -7.92 6.33
CA VAL A 90 6.47 -7.81 6.35
C VAL A 90 5.92 -8.05 4.95
N THR A 91 4.98 -8.97 4.82
CA THR A 91 4.33 -9.33 3.55
C THR A 91 2.89 -8.83 3.44
N LEU A 92 2.25 -8.53 4.57
CA LEU A 92 0.84 -8.10 4.62
C LEU A 92 0.63 -6.92 5.58
N ILE A 93 0.00 -5.86 5.05
CA ILE A 93 -0.59 -4.77 5.83
C ILE A 93 -2.10 -5.00 5.83
N ASP A 94 -2.65 -5.45 6.95
CA ASP A 94 -4.02 -5.95 7.04
C ASP A 94 -5.05 -4.83 7.21
N ARG A 95 -6.33 -5.20 7.24
CA ARG A 95 -7.48 -4.29 7.27
C ARG A 95 -7.38 -3.28 8.40
N TYR A 96 -7.59 -1.99 8.10
CA TYR A 96 -7.48 -0.90 9.08
C TYR A 96 -6.15 -0.84 9.84
N ALA A 97 -5.06 -1.48 9.38
CA ALA A 97 -3.81 -1.58 10.14
C ALA A 97 -3.33 -0.23 10.68
N PHE A 98 -3.43 0.84 9.88
CA PHE A 98 -3.14 2.23 10.23
C PHE A 98 -4.34 3.16 10.05
N GLY A 99 -5.57 2.63 10.02
CA GLY A 99 -6.78 3.42 9.81
C GLY A 99 -6.93 4.54 10.85
N SER A 100 -7.34 5.72 10.41
CA SER A 100 -7.55 6.92 11.22
C SER A 100 -6.30 7.37 12.01
N CYS A 101 -5.09 7.09 11.52
CA CYS A 101 -3.87 7.71 12.05
C CYS A 101 -3.73 9.15 11.52
N SER A 102 -4.53 10.06 12.06
CA SER A 102 -4.70 11.43 11.53
C SER A 102 -3.39 12.22 11.38
N LYS A 103 -2.39 11.96 12.23
CA LYS A 103 -1.06 12.61 12.20
C LYS A 103 0.01 11.86 11.41
N LEU A 104 -0.29 10.68 10.89
CA LEU A 104 0.67 9.86 10.16
C LEU A 104 1.05 10.56 8.86
N LYS A 105 2.27 11.10 8.82
CA LYS A 105 2.78 11.91 7.71
C LYS A 105 3.71 11.14 6.78
N SER A 106 4.42 10.13 7.29
CA SER A 106 5.40 9.38 6.52
C SER A 106 5.30 7.88 6.80
N VAL A 107 5.21 7.10 5.73
CA VAL A 107 5.21 5.63 5.78
C VAL A 107 6.29 5.13 4.84
N VAL A 108 7.21 4.32 5.35
CA VAL A 108 8.15 3.56 4.54
C VAL A 108 7.68 2.11 4.50
N ILE A 109 7.30 1.62 3.33
CA ILE A 109 6.81 0.25 3.13
C ILE A 109 7.98 -0.65 2.73
N GLY A 110 8.16 -1.75 3.46
CA GLY A 110 9.18 -2.76 3.19
C GLY A 110 8.99 -3.49 1.86
N LYS A 111 10.07 -4.05 1.34
CA LYS A 111 10.17 -4.63 -0.02
C LYS A 111 9.52 -6.00 -0.20
N SER A 112 8.88 -6.57 0.83
CA SER A 112 8.16 -7.84 0.71
C SER A 112 6.64 -7.69 0.83
N VAL A 113 6.12 -6.48 1.05
CA VAL A 113 4.67 -6.27 1.15
C VAL A 113 4.04 -6.56 -0.21
N GLU A 114 3.14 -7.55 -0.26
CA GLU A 114 2.46 -7.96 -1.49
C GLU A 114 1.07 -7.33 -1.61
N THR A 115 0.40 -7.10 -0.48
CA THR A 115 -0.97 -6.59 -0.42
C THR A 115 -1.11 -5.49 0.63
N ILE A 116 -1.75 -4.40 0.21
CA ILE A 116 -2.28 -3.36 1.10
C ILE A 116 -3.80 -3.58 1.19
N SER A 117 -4.26 -4.04 2.36
CA SER A 117 -5.65 -4.47 2.56
C SER A 117 -6.65 -3.32 2.69
N GLU A 118 -7.92 -3.69 2.84
CA GLU A 118 -9.03 -2.74 2.89
C GLU A 118 -8.84 -1.72 4.02
N TYR A 119 -9.00 -0.42 3.72
CA TYR A 119 -8.89 0.66 4.71
C TYR A 119 -7.55 0.75 5.44
N ALA A 120 -6.48 0.12 4.94
CA ALA A 120 -5.20 0.01 5.65
C ALA A 120 -4.64 1.35 6.14
N PHE A 121 -4.81 2.43 5.36
CA PHE A 121 -4.42 3.80 5.66
C PHE A 121 -5.59 4.78 5.48
N GLU A 122 -6.83 4.32 5.69
CA GLU A 122 -8.00 5.20 5.67
C GLU A 122 -7.81 6.37 6.65
N ASP A 123 -8.21 7.58 6.24
CA ASP A 123 -8.19 8.81 7.05
C ASP A 123 -6.82 9.09 7.71
N CYS A 124 -5.72 8.68 7.05
CA CYS A 124 -4.37 9.17 7.36
C CYS A 124 -4.21 10.59 6.78
N GLU A 125 -4.97 11.55 7.34
CA GLU A 125 -5.15 12.88 6.77
C GLU A 125 -3.85 13.65 6.56
N SER A 126 -2.82 13.42 7.38
CA SER A 126 -1.51 14.07 7.28
C SER A 126 -0.53 13.42 6.30
N LEU A 127 -0.88 12.29 5.67
CA LEU A 127 0.01 11.56 4.77
C LEU A 127 0.25 12.38 3.50
N GLU A 128 1.48 12.84 3.26
CA GLU A 128 1.79 13.77 2.16
C GLU A 128 2.22 13.05 0.88
N LYS A 129 2.94 11.94 1.02
CA LYS A 129 3.50 11.14 -0.08
C LYS A 129 3.54 9.68 0.32
N ILE A 130 3.37 8.80 -0.65
CA ILE A 130 3.58 7.36 -0.45
C ILE A 130 4.31 6.75 -1.64
N VAL A 131 5.28 5.88 -1.34
CA VAL A 131 5.95 5.03 -2.33
C VAL A 131 5.42 3.62 -2.12
N ILE A 132 4.78 3.07 -3.15
CA ILE A 132 4.29 1.70 -3.20
C ILE A 132 5.39 0.84 -3.82
N PRO A 133 6.04 -0.08 -3.08
CA PRO A 133 7.21 -0.79 -3.59
C PRO A 133 6.85 -1.79 -4.70
N ASP A 134 7.88 -2.21 -5.47
CA ASP A 134 7.78 -3.19 -6.56
C ASP A 134 7.28 -4.58 -6.12
N SER A 135 7.14 -4.86 -4.83
CA SER A 135 6.54 -6.09 -4.33
C SER A 135 5.01 -6.05 -4.29
N VAL A 136 4.41 -4.86 -4.17
CA VAL A 136 2.97 -4.73 -4.01
C VAL A 136 2.27 -5.09 -5.32
N LYS A 137 1.38 -6.07 -5.25
CA LYS A 137 0.56 -6.54 -6.37
C LYS A 137 -0.84 -5.95 -6.33
N ILE A 138 -1.39 -5.73 -5.13
CA ILE A 138 -2.79 -5.34 -4.95
C ILE A 138 -2.91 -4.23 -3.90
N ILE A 139 -3.58 -3.15 -4.28
CA ILE A 139 -4.14 -2.15 -3.36
C ILE A 139 -5.64 -2.40 -3.30
N LYS A 140 -6.16 -2.71 -2.12
CA LYS A 140 -7.57 -3.07 -1.95
C LYS A 140 -8.49 -1.86 -1.72
N GLU A 141 -9.76 -2.15 -1.50
CA GLU A 141 -10.83 -1.18 -1.33
C GLU A 141 -10.52 -0.15 -0.23
N SER A 142 -10.66 1.13 -0.57
CA SER A 142 -10.50 2.27 0.34
C SER A 142 -9.17 2.30 1.10
N ALA A 143 -8.12 1.65 0.60
CA ALA A 143 -6.84 1.51 1.29
C ALA A 143 -6.21 2.84 1.71
N PHE A 144 -6.40 3.90 0.92
CA PHE A 144 -5.95 5.29 1.17
C PHE A 144 -7.12 6.28 1.10
N TYR A 145 -8.34 5.82 1.39
CA TYR A 145 -9.51 6.69 1.44
C TYR A 145 -9.25 7.85 2.42
N GLY A 146 -9.62 9.08 2.04
CA GLY A 146 -9.56 10.22 2.95
C GLY A 146 -8.14 10.70 3.31
N CYS A 147 -7.09 10.26 2.60
CA CYS A 147 -5.75 10.82 2.72
C CYS A 147 -5.69 12.22 2.07
N VAL A 148 -6.36 13.21 2.67
CA VAL A 148 -6.64 14.53 2.06
C VAL A 148 -5.40 15.35 1.72
N ASN A 149 -4.28 15.17 2.43
CA ASN A 149 -3.01 15.86 2.14
C ASN A 149 -2.07 15.06 1.21
N LEU A 150 -2.49 13.90 0.69
CA LEU A 150 -1.66 13.08 -0.19
C LEU A 150 -1.49 13.78 -1.54
N THR A 151 -0.28 14.28 -1.79
CA THR A 151 0.04 15.08 -2.99
C THR A 151 0.57 14.25 -4.15
N SER A 152 1.21 13.12 -3.86
CA SER A 152 1.82 12.23 -4.86
C SER A 152 1.85 10.78 -4.40
N VAL A 153 1.61 9.87 -5.34
CA VAL A 153 1.78 8.42 -5.17
C VAL A 153 2.77 7.93 -6.21
N ASP A 154 3.81 7.24 -5.78
CA ASP A 154 4.74 6.55 -6.67
C ASP A 154 4.44 5.05 -6.64
N PHE A 155 4.13 4.45 -7.79
CA PHE A 155 3.73 3.06 -7.91
C PHE A 155 4.86 2.19 -8.44
N GLY A 156 5.16 1.11 -7.72
CA GLY A 156 6.03 0.06 -8.21
C GLY A 156 5.51 -0.60 -9.48
N ASN A 157 6.44 -1.19 -10.24
CA ASN A 157 6.21 -1.74 -11.59
C ASN A 157 5.51 -3.11 -11.60
N SER A 158 5.14 -3.62 -10.43
CA SER A 158 4.46 -4.91 -10.24
C SER A 158 2.97 -4.79 -9.91
N LEU A 159 2.48 -3.58 -9.68
CA LEU A 159 1.10 -3.37 -9.25
C LEU A 159 0.13 -3.87 -10.32
N GLU A 160 -0.76 -4.78 -9.97
CA GLU A 160 -1.71 -5.38 -10.92
C GLU A 160 -3.11 -4.78 -10.79
N LYS A 161 -3.51 -4.39 -9.58
CA LYS A 161 -4.89 -3.99 -9.29
C LYS A 161 -4.98 -2.85 -8.27
N ILE A 162 -5.85 -1.89 -8.58
CA ILE A 162 -6.30 -0.81 -7.69
C ILE A 162 -7.79 -1.00 -7.40
N GLY A 163 -8.12 -1.21 -6.13
CA GLY A 163 -9.46 -1.54 -5.63
C GLY A 163 -10.45 -0.36 -5.63
N ASN A 164 -11.70 -0.67 -5.25
CA ASN A 164 -12.76 0.35 -5.21
C ASN A 164 -12.36 1.48 -4.27
N GLU A 165 -12.58 2.73 -4.65
CA GLU A 165 -12.37 3.89 -3.77
C GLU A 165 -10.97 3.99 -3.13
N ALA A 166 -9.96 3.29 -3.68
CA ALA A 166 -8.65 3.10 -3.04
C ALA A 166 -7.96 4.43 -2.68
N PHE A 167 -8.13 5.47 -3.49
CA PHE A 167 -7.64 6.84 -3.27
C PHE A 167 -8.78 7.86 -3.29
N ARG A 168 -10.01 7.44 -2.96
CA ARG A 168 -11.16 8.36 -2.90
C ARG A 168 -10.88 9.47 -1.87
N GLN A 169 -11.26 10.70 -2.21
CA GLN A 169 -11.05 11.90 -1.37
C GLN A 169 -9.58 12.22 -1.05
N CYS A 170 -8.62 11.72 -1.84
CA CYS A 170 -7.25 12.26 -1.85
C CYS A 170 -7.22 13.63 -2.54
N SER A 171 -7.86 14.63 -1.93
CA SER A 171 -8.18 15.92 -2.55
C SER A 171 -6.95 16.76 -2.93
N SER A 172 -5.80 16.51 -2.30
CA SER A 172 -4.52 17.16 -2.64
C SER A 172 -3.71 16.46 -3.74
N LEU A 173 -4.16 15.30 -4.23
CA LEU A 173 -3.42 14.53 -5.23
C LEU A 173 -3.43 15.27 -6.56
N THR A 174 -2.25 15.58 -7.10
CA THR A 174 -2.11 16.45 -8.28
C THR A 174 -1.86 15.69 -9.58
N SER A 175 -1.07 14.62 -9.50
CA SER A 175 -0.72 13.79 -10.64
C SER A 175 -0.65 12.32 -10.27
N VAL A 176 -1.08 11.45 -11.17
CA VAL A 176 -0.99 9.99 -11.02
C VAL A 176 -0.42 9.36 -12.28
N VAL A 177 0.56 8.48 -12.11
CA VAL A 177 1.11 7.64 -13.19
C VAL A 177 0.81 6.19 -12.88
N ILE A 178 -0.19 5.63 -13.55
CA ILE A 178 -0.51 4.20 -13.46
C ILE A 178 0.58 3.40 -14.20
N PRO A 179 1.23 2.42 -13.55
CA PRO A 179 2.31 1.66 -14.19
C PRO A 179 1.77 0.70 -15.25
N ASP A 180 2.65 0.26 -16.16
CA ASP A 180 2.30 -0.63 -17.27
C ASP A 180 1.78 -2.00 -16.79
N SER A 181 2.00 -2.38 -15.53
CA SER A 181 1.55 -3.66 -14.96
C SER A 181 0.09 -3.68 -14.53
N VAL A 182 -0.55 -2.52 -14.34
CA VAL A 182 -1.93 -2.46 -13.85
C VAL A 182 -2.89 -2.94 -14.92
N LYS A 183 -3.70 -3.92 -14.55
CA LYS A 183 -4.74 -4.53 -15.38
C LYS A 183 -6.11 -3.93 -15.06
N ASP A 184 -6.38 -3.73 -13.77
CA ASP A 184 -7.70 -3.35 -13.26
C ASP A 184 -7.63 -2.11 -12.36
N ILE A 185 -8.45 -1.10 -12.69
CA ILE A 185 -8.73 0.05 -11.83
C ILE A 185 -10.23 0.06 -11.57
N HIS A 186 -10.61 -0.07 -10.30
CA HIS A 186 -12.00 -0.30 -9.89
C HIS A 186 -12.80 0.99 -9.68
N PHE A 187 -14.09 0.81 -9.37
CA PHE A 187 -15.05 1.90 -9.17
C PHE A 187 -14.57 2.90 -8.11
N GLY A 188 -14.62 4.18 -8.43
CA GLY A 188 -14.35 5.30 -7.54
C GLY A 188 -12.90 5.43 -7.11
N ALA A 189 -11.95 4.67 -7.69
CA ALA A 189 -10.58 4.56 -7.20
C ALA A 189 -9.89 5.92 -7.00
N PHE A 190 -10.22 6.93 -7.81
CA PHE A 190 -9.69 8.30 -7.69
C PHE A 190 -10.82 9.35 -7.62
N SER A 191 -12.02 8.95 -7.16
CA SER A 191 -13.16 9.87 -7.02
C SER A 191 -12.88 10.95 -5.97
N ALA A 192 -13.42 12.15 -6.18
CA ALA A 192 -13.17 13.32 -5.33
C ALA A 192 -11.67 13.67 -5.12
N CYS A 193 -10.79 13.33 -6.06
CA CYS A 193 -9.42 13.87 -6.13
C CYS A 193 -9.43 15.28 -6.75
N GLU A 194 -9.89 16.28 -5.98
CA GLU A 194 -10.19 17.64 -6.46
C GLU A 194 -9.00 18.45 -7.01
N ARG A 195 -7.76 17.99 -6.89
CA ARG A 195 -6.59 18.67 -7.45
C ARG A 195 -5.88 17.87 -8.54
N LEU A 196 -6.43 16.72 -8.93
CA LEU A 196 -5.81 15.82 -9.89
C LEU A 196 -6.02 16.35 -11.30
N THR A 197 -4.95 16.92 -11.86
CA THR A 197 -4.94 17.52 -13.20
C THR A 197 -4.32 16.61 -14.25
N ASP A 198 -3.38 15.77 -13.83
CA ASP A 198 -2.56 14.93 -14.71
C ASP A 198 -2.74 13.45 -14.38
N PHE A 199 -3.39 12.71 -15.27
CA PHE A 199 -3.55 11.26 -15.12
C PHE A 199 -2.92 10.52 -16.30
N THR A 200 -1.86 9.75 -16.04
CA THR A 200 -1.15 8.96 -17.05
C THR A 200 -1.46 7.48 -16.88
N ILE A 201 -1.86 6.83 -17.97
CA ILE A 201 -2.25 5.42 -17.98
C ILE A 201 -1.18 4.58 -18.67
N GLY A 202 -0.71 3.54 -17.99
CA GLY A 202 0.19 2.52 -18.50
C GLY A 202 -0.40 1.69 -19.64
N LYS A 203 0.46 0.98 -20.37
CA LYS A 203 0.08 0.31 -21.64
C LYS A 203 -0.95 -0.81 -21.50
N SER A 204 -1.02 -1.48 -20.35
CA SER A 204 -1.79 -2.72 -20.16
C SER A 204 -3.21 -2.52 -19.64
N VAL A 205 -3.63 -1.29 -19.34
CA VAL A 205 -5.03 -1.03 -18.95
C VAL A 205 -5.93 -1.21 -20.17
N LEU A 206 -6.75 -2.27 -20.18
CA LEU A 206 -7.52 -2.71 -21.36
C LEU A 206 -8.82 -1.94 -21.57
N SER A 207 -9.45 -1.46 -20.49
CA SER A 207 -10.68 -0.69 -20.53
C SER A 207 -10.93 0.00 -19.20
N PHE A 208 -11.50 1.20 -19.22
CA PHE A 208 -12.08 1.81 -18.03
C PHE A 208 -13.26 2.71 -18.37
N ASP A 209 -14.16 2.85 -17.40
CA ASP A 209 -15.29 3.76 -17.46
C ASP A 209 -14.99 4.98 -16.60
N TYR A 210 -14.84 6.15 -17.23
CA TYR A 210 -14.59 7.40 -16.52
C TYR A 210 -15.65 7.69 -15.46
N SER A 211 -16.91 7.38 -15.76
CA SER A 211 -18.03 7.58 -14.84
C SER A 211 -17.93 6.70 -13.59
N GLN A 212 -17.06 5.69 -13.60
CA GLN A 212 -16.82 4.86 -12.44
C GLN A 212 -15.58 5.36 -11.69
N ILE A 213 -14.46 5.65 -12.37
CA ILE A 213 -13.20 5.95 -11.69
C ILE A 213 -13.15 7.37 -11.10
N PHE A 214 -13.68 8.37 -11.82
CA PHE A 214 -13.44 9.79 -11.60
C PHE A 214 -14.71 10.56 -11.20
N LEU A 215 -15.60 9.91 -10.45
CA LEU A 215 -16.82 10.55 -9.96
C LEU A 215 -16.52 11.82 -9.17
N TRP A 216 -17.34 12.85 -9.42
CA TRP A 216 -17.26 14.17 -8.77
C TRP A 216 -15.90 14.88 -8.95
N MET A 217 -15.22 14.61 -10.06
CA MET A 217 -14.04 15.37 -10.48
C MET A 217 -14.42 16.49 -11.46
N GLU A 218 -14.47 17.72 -10.96
CA GLU A 218 -14.56 18.94 -11.76
C GLU A 218 -13.22 19.44 -12.39
N PRO A 219 -12.00 19.05 -11.93
CA PRO A 219 -10.74 19.64 -12.45
C PRO A 219 -9.88 18.71 -13.31
N LEU A 220 -10.33 17.51 -13.72
CA LEU A 220 -9.49 16.67 -14.57
C LEU A 220 -9.44 17.23 -15.99
N HIS A 221 -8.38 17.97 -16.30
CA HIS A 221 -8.24 18.62 -17.61
C HIS A 221 -7.66 17.68 -18.65
N THR A 222 -6.76 16.77 -18.26
CA THR A 222 -5.98 15.97 -19.20
C THR A 222 -5.79 14.52 -18.74
N ILE A 223 -6.05 13.58 -19.66
CA ILE A 223 -5.68 12.18 -19.53
C ILE A 223 -4.65 11.86 -20.61
N THR A 224 -3.48 11.36 -20.21
CA THR A 224 -2.43 10.90 -21.13
C THR A 224 -2.44 9.38 -21.20
N LEU A 225 -2.59 8.85 -22.41
CA LEU A 225 -2.55 7.42 -22.69
C LEU A 225 -1.18 7.05 -23.26
N LYS A 226 -0.54 6.02 -22.71
CA LYS A 226 0.69 5.45 -23.31
C LYS A 226 0.40 4.44 -24.43
N ASN A 227 -0.87 4.06 -24.66
CA ASN A 227 -1.32 3.16 -25.72
C ASN A 227 -2.18 3.90 -26.76
N ALA A 228 -1.99 3.58 -28.05
CA ALA A 228 -2.71 4.18 -29.19
C ALA A 228 -4.11 3.58 -29.41
N GLY A 229 -4.33 2.33 -28.97
CA GLY A 229 -5.57 1.58 -29.20
C GLY A 229 -6.43 1.51 -27.95
N THR A 230 -7.33 2.47 -27.78
CA THR A 230 -8.24 2.51 -26.64
C THR A 230 -9.62 3.01 -27.07
N ASP A 231 -10.22 2.32 -28.03
CA ASP A 231 -11.55 2.66 -28.56
C ASP A 231 -12.67 2.46 -27.51
N LEU A 232 -12.34 1.83 -26.38
CA LEU A 232 -13.24 1.57 -25.25
C LEU A 232 -13.15 2.62 -24.13
N ILE A 233 -12.29 3.64 -24.25
CA ILE A 233 -12.19 4.70 -23.24
C ILE A 233 -13.31 5.71 -23.46
N LYS A 234 -14.28 5.71 -22.54
CA LYS A 234 -15.32 6.73 -22.46
C LYS A 234 -14.85 7.83 -21.51
N VAL A 235 -14.60 9.02 -22.04
CA VAL A 235 -14.28 10.24 -21.27
C VAL A 235 -15.32 11.32 -21.57
N PRO A 236 -15.65 12.21 -20.61
CA PRO A 236 -16.44 13.40 -20.89
C PRO A 236 -15.77 14.32 -21.91
N SER A 237 -16.57 15.09 -22.65
CA SER A 237 -16.05 16.04 -23.66
C SER A 237 -15.21 17.18 -23.06
N SER A 238 -15.30 17.42 -21.75
CA SER A 238 -14.50 18.40 -21.01
C SER A 238 -13.04 17.95 -20.79
N VAL A 239 -12.73 16.66 -20.98
CA VAL A 239 -11.42 16.08 -20.69
C VAL A 239 -10.64 15.92 -21.97
N GLN A 240 -9.46 16.53 -22.06
CA GLN A 240 -8.56 16.33 -23.18
C GLN A 240 -7.86 14.97 -23.07
N VAL A 241 -7.95 14.13 -24.12
CA VAL A 241 -7.21 12.86 -24.20
C VAL A 241 -6.01 13.02 -25.12
N ILE A 242 -4.81 12.85 -24.54
CA ILE A 242 -3.55 12.85 -25.27
C ILE A 242 -3.19 11.40 -25.57
N LYS A 243 -3.28 11.01 -26.84
CA LYS A 243 -2.86 9.70 -27.36
C LYS A 243 -1.37 9.73 -27.73
N PRO A 244 -0.65 8.59 -27.66
CA PRO A 244 0.72 8.55 -28.11
C PRO A 244 0.76 8.80 -29.62
N LYS A 245 1.76 9.58 -30.07
CA LYS A 245 1.96 9.85 -31.50
C LYS A 245 2.16 8.52 -32.22
N ALA A 246 1.39 8.28 -33.28
CA ALA A 246 1.60 7.11 -34.13
C ALA A 246 3.04 7.15 -34.66
N LYS A 247 3.83 6.10 -34.36
CA LYS A 247 5.19 5.97 -34.89
C LYS A 247 5.13 5.97 -36.41
N SER A 248 5.95 6.79 -37.04
CA SER A 248 6.13 6.79 -38.48
C SER A 248 6.63 5.42 -38.96
N LEU A 249 6.35 5.08 -40.22
CA LEU A 249 6.81 3.82 -40.80
C LEU A 249 8.33 3.65 -40.67
N ARG A 250 9.10 4.76 -40.72
CA ARG A 250 10.56 4.76 -40.52
C ARG A 250 10.96 4.38 -39.10
N GLU A 251 10.33 4.96 -38.08
CA GLU A 251 10.59 4.61 -36.67
C GLU A 251 10.24 3.15 -36.37
N GLN A 252 9.15 2.64 -36.96
CA GLN A 252 8.74 1.22 -36.81
C GLN A 252 9.70 0.23 -37.50
N MET A 253 10.38 0.66 -38.56
CA MET A 253 11.38 -0.15 -39.26
C MET A 253 12.73 -0.16 -38.54
N GLN A 254 13.08 0.94 -37.85
CA GLN A 254 14.34 1.08 -37.12
C GLN A 254 14.37 0.20 -35.86
N GLU A 255 13.29 0.21 -35.07
CA GLU A 255 13.15 -0.69 -33.90
C GLU A 255 13.08 -2.18 -34.26
N ARG A 256 12.72 -2.51 -35.50
CA ARG A 256 12.73 -3.88 -36.02
C ARG A 256 14.12 -4.38 -36.39
N ASN A 257 15.06 -3.46 -36.62
CA ASN A 257 16.46 -3.79 -36.95
C ASN A 257 17.36 -3.81 -35.70
N ASP A 258 16.91 -3.25 -34.58
CA ASP A 258 17.64 -3.16 -33.31
C ASP A 258 17.24 -4.28 -32.30
N LYS A 259 16.39 -5.24 -32.71
CA LYS A 259 16.00 -6.45 -31.95
C LYS A 259 16.51 -7.70 -32.65
#